data_AF-A0A5D3DIX2-F1
#
_entry.id   AF-A0A5D3DIX2-F1
#
_cell.length_a   1.000
_cell.length_b   1.000
_cell.length_c   1.000
_cell.angle_alpha   90.00
_cell.angle_beta   90.00
_cell.angle_gamma   90.00
#
_symmetry.space_group_name_H-M   'P 1'
#
loop_
_entity.id
_entity.type
_entity.pdbx_description
1 polymer ?
#
loop_
_entity_poly.entity_id
_entity_poly.type
_entity_poly.pdbx_seq_one_letter_code
_entity_poly.pdbx_strand_id
1 'polypeptide(L)'
;MAELKELEDQQSSKYLLQKDVLKYKDRLVITKTSSLIPAILETYHNSVVGGHSGFLRTYKRVSNDLYCEGMEADIKKHCEERLICQRNKSLALSPAGLLVPLEIPQAIWSDTSMDFVEGLPKASGFEVILVVVDRLSKYGHFLPLKHPFTAKLVAELFVKEVVRLHGFPLSIVSNRDKNFMSHFWRELFRLSGTKLNKSTAYHPQSDGQTEVVNRGVETYLRCFCSERPKEWVKWLAWIEYWYNTTFQRAIGMSPFQVVYGRKPPALLSYDSIQSKNSTVEEMLRDRDEILSALRDHLRLAQEQMKIMLTLSLRKKRNEKLSPKLFGPYKILEKVGSVAYKLQLPNTTAIHPVFHVSQLKKLVGPHENLQPTIQYINEKFEWKSVPEDVLEYRQNKTKQWEVLIKWEGLPQLEATWESYEEMQRLYPAFHLEDKIIPILRAGLALAEYASSVLPATKLYHLGISRDEETLQPTVYLNKLPENFPDGCRIFVVDPMLATGGTIVAALDLLKERGIGNKQIKVISAVAAPPALQKLSEKFPGLHIYTGIIDPTVNEKGFIIPGLGDAGDRSFGT
;
A
#
# COMPACT_ATOMS: atom_id res chain seq x y z
N MET A 1 -49.68 -9.99 -61.78
CA MET A 1 -50.03 -8.58 -61.53
C MET A 1 -50.64 -8.55 -60.14
N ALA A 2 -49.87 -8.14 -59.13
CA ALA A 2 -49.81 -6.75 -58.64
C ALA A 2 -51.05 -6.46 -57.78
N GLU A 3 -51.01 -5.99 -56.54
CA GLU A 3 -49.97 -5.37 -55.72
C GLU A 3 -50.40 -5.52 -54.24
N LEU A 4 -49.49 -5.99 -53.38
CA LEU A 4 -49.55 -5.76 -51.94
C LEU A 4 -48.91 -4.38 -51.71
N LYS A 5 -49.74 -3.38 -51.45
CA LYS A 5 -49.30 -2.03 -51.08
C LYS A 5 -50.21 -1.47 -50.01
N GLU A 6 -49.89 -1.80 -48.77
CA GLU A 6 -50.10 -0.91 -47.64
C GLU A 6 -48.83 -0.93 -46.80
N LEU A 7 -47.97 0.04 -47.13
CA LEU A 7 -46.87 0.51 -46.30
C LEU A 7 -47.49 1.20 -45.08
N GLU A 8 -47.71 0.46 -44.00
CA GLU A 8 -47.78 1.07 -42.67
C GLU A 8 -46.36 1.27 -42.14
N ASP A 9 -45.87 2.48 -42.39
CA ASP A 9 -44.64 3.04 -41.86
C ASP A 9 -44.81 3.30 -40.34
N GLN A 10 -44.74 2.24 -39.52
CA GLN A 10 -44.55 2.37 -38.07
C GLN A 10 -43.06 2.27 -37.73
N GLN A 11 -42.32 3.31 -38.10
CA GLN A 11 -40.99 3.56 -37.56
C GLN A 11 -41.14 4.00 -36.09
N SER A 12 -41.37 3.06 -35.18
CA SER A 12 -41.35 3.30 -33.73
C SER A 12 -40.06 4.04 -33.38
N SER A 13 -40.18 5.31 -32.95
CA SER A 13 -39.05 6.15 -32.57
C SER A 13 -38.15 5.38 -31.61
N LYS A 14 -36.86 5.24 -31.95
CA LYS A 14 -35.85 4.58 -31.09
C LYS A 14 -35.60 5.36 -29.79
N TYR A 15 -36.10 6.60 -29.73
CA TYR A 15 -36.01 7.50 -28.59
C TYR A 15 -37.38 7.61 -27.90
N LEU A 16 -37.36 7.47 -26.58
CA LEU A 16 -38.53 7.60 -25.71
C LEU A 16 -38.27 8.70 -24.68
N LEU A 17 -39.14 9.70 -24.61
CA LEU A 17 -39.11 10.70 -23.55
C LEU A 17 -40.06 10.28 -22.42
N GLN A 18 -39.55 10.08 -21.21
CA GLN A 18 -40.35 9.66 -20.06
C GLN A 18 -39.97 10.48 -18.83
N LYS A 19 -40.92 11.23 -18.26
CA LYS A 19 -40.71 12.09 -17.06
C LYS A 19 -39.48 13.01 -17.22
N ASP A 20 -39.41 13.73 -18.33
CA ASP A 20 -38.30 14.63 -18.72
C ASP A 20 -36.93 13.94 -18.91
N VAL A 21 -36.92 12.60 -18.98
CA VAL A 21 -35.72 11.81 -19.25
C VAL A 21 -35.79 11.20 -20.64
N LEU A 22 -34.83 11.57 -21.50
CA LEU A 22 -34.69 10.97 -22.82
C LEU A 22 -33.99 9.62 -22.72
N LYS A 23 -34.59 8.59 -23.31
CA LYS A 23 -34.05 7.23 -23.36
C LYS A 23 -33.87 6.75 -24.79
N TYR A 24 -32.82 5.97 -25.04
CA TYR A 24 -32.58 5.27 -26.29
C TYR A 24 -32.38 3.78 -26.01
N LYS A 25 -33.33 2.93 -26.43
CA LYS A 25 -33.36 1.49 -26.09
C LYS A 25 -33.15 1.23 -24.59
N ASP A 26 -33.98 1.88 -23.76
CA ASP A 26 -33.94 1.86 -22.28
C ASP A 26 -32.73 2.49 -21.59
N ARG A 27 -31.81 3.09 -22.34
CA ARG A 27 -30.62 3.75 -21.80
C ARG A 27 -30.81 5.24 -21.70
N LEU A 28 -30.35 5.86 -20.62
CA LEU A 28 -30.40 7.31 -20.45
C LEU A 28 -29.54 8.01 -21.52
N VAL A 29 -30.14 8.94 -22.25
CA VAL A 29 -29.44 9.72 -23.28
C VAL A 29 -28.73 10.89 -22.63
N ILE A 30 -27.43 11.01 -22.87
CA ILE A 30 -26.59 12.13 -22.47
C ILE A 30 -26.20 12.88 -23.75
N THR A 31 -26.26 14.20 -23.72
CA THR A 31 -25.81 15.03 -24.85
C THR A 31 -24.29 15.00 -24.96
N LYS A 32 -23.76 15.07 -26.19
CA LYS A 32 -22.30 15.06 -26.44
C LYS A 32 -21.56 16.22 -25.78
N THR A 33 -22.26 17.33 -25.52
CA THR A 33 -21.74 18.53 -24.84
C THR A 33 -21.98 18.51 -23.32
N SER A 34 -22.49 17.41 -22.76
CA SER A 34 -22.81 17.33 -21.34
C SER A 34 -21.55 17.46 -20.47
N SER A 35 -21.62 18.33 -19.47
CA SER A 35 -20.61 18.49 -18.43
C SER A 35 -20.46 17.25 -17.54
N LEU A 36 -21.38 16.27 -17.64
CA LEU A 36 -21.34 15.03 -16.87
C LEU A 36 -20.40 13.97 -17.47
N ILE A 37 -19.98 14.10 -18.74
CA ILE A 37 -19.14 13.10 -19.42
C ILE A 37 -17.85 12.80 -18.63
N PRO A 38 -17.09 13.79 -18.11
CA PRO A 38 -15.93 13.52 -17.27
C PRO A 38 -16.26 12.70 -16.02
N ALA A 39 -17.36 13.04 -15.31
CA ALA A 39 -17.78 12.33 -14.11
C ALA A 39 -18.26 10.90 -14.41
N ILE A 40 -18.93 10.69 -15.55
CA ILE A 40 -19.29 9.36 -16.04
C ILE A 40 -18.03 8.54 -16.31
N LEU A 41 -17.05 9.10 -17.02
CA LEU A 41 -15.80 8.38 -17.30
C LEU A 41 -15.01 8.10 -16.01
N GLU A 42 -15.02 9.00 -15.03
CA GLU A 42 -14.46 8.76 -13.70
C GLU A 42 -15.13 7.55 -13.03
N THR A 43 -16.46 7.55 -13.00
CA THR A 43 -17.26 6.52 -12.36
C THR A 43 -17.11 5.15 -13.03
N TYR A 44 -17.13 5.09 -14.36
CA TYR A 44 -17.17 3.84 -15.10
C TYR A 44 -15.79 3.30 -15.49
N HIS A 45 -14.72 4.11 -15.42
CA HIS A 45 -13.36 3.69 -15.71
C HIS A 45 -12.43 3.75 -14.49
N ASN A 46 -12.37 4.87 -13.79
CA ASN A 46 -11.33 5.12 -12.79
C ASN A 46 -11.71 4.58 -11.40
N SER A 47 -13.00 4.49 -11.10
CA SER A 47 -13.48 3.98 -9.82
C SER A 47 -13.13 2.50 -9.61
N VAL A 48 -13.24 2.01 -8.37
CA VAL A 48 -13.09 0.58 -8.03
C VAL A 48 -14.04 -0.33 -8.83
N VAL A 49 -15.18 0.20 -9.21
CA VAL A 49 -16.19 -0.53 -9.98
C VAL A 49 -15.83 -0.53 -11.47
N GLY A 50 -15.18 0.53 -11.95
CA GLY A 50 -14.62 0.61 -13.31
C GLY A 50 -13.32 -0.20 -13.46
N GLY A 51 -12.55 -0.30 -12.38
CA GLY A 51 -11.36 -1.13 -12.24
C GLY A 51 -10.23 -0.80 -13.22
N HIS A 52 -10.17 0.44 -13.71
CA HIS A 52 -9.29 0.85 -14.81
C HIS A 52 -9.37 -0.11 -16.00
N SER A 53 -10.56 -0.57 -16.36
CA SER A 53 -10.76 -1.57 -17.42
C SER A 53 -10.27 -1.10 -18.80
N GLY A 54 -9.99 -2.03 -19.71
CA GLY A 54 -9.74 -1.68 -21.12
C GLY A 54 -10.99 -1.16 -21.82
N PHE A 55 -10.82 -0.50 -22.97
CA PHE A 55 -11.89 0.14 -23.75
C PHE A 55 -13.19 -0.68 -23.84
N LEU A 56 -13.12 -1.93 -24.33
CA LEU A 56 -14.33 -2.74 -24.56
C LEU A 56 -15.14 -2.97 -23.27
N ARG A 57 -14.46 -3.22 -22.16
CA ARG A 57 -15.08 -3.45 -20.85
C ARG A 57 -15.71 -2.17 -20.31
N THR A 58 -14.99 -1.05 -20.41
CA THR A 58 -15.49 0.28 -20.02
C THR A 58 -16.71 0.65 -20.87
N TYR A 59 -16.63 0.51 -22.19
CA TYR A 59 -17.72 0.80 -23.12
C TYR A 59 -18.96 -0.05 -22.81
N LYS A 60 -18.81 -1.36 -22.61
CA LYS A 60 -19.93 -2.24 -22.25
C LYS A 60 -20.57 -1.87 -20.92
N ARG A 61 -19.79 -1.39 -19.95
CA ARG A 61 -20.32 -0.91 -18.66
C ARG A 61 -21.11 0.38 -18.83
N VAL A 62 -20.55 1.38 -19.50
CA VAL A 62 -21.24 2.66 -19.78
C VAL A 62 -22.50 2.43 -20.61
N SER A 63 -22.39 1.67 -21.69
CA SER A 63 -23.46 1.44 -22.65
C SER A 63 -24.59 0.54 -22.14
N ASN A 64 -24.49 -0.02 -20.93
CA ASN A 64 -25.60 -0.70 -20.26
C ASN A 64 -26.63 0.29 -19.73
N ASP A 65 -26.19 1.46 -19.27
CA ASP A 65 -27.02 2.42 -18.57
C ASP A 65 -27.19 3.73 -19.36
N LEU A 66 -26.18 4.08 -20.18
CA LEU A 66 -26.08 5.37 -20.85
C LEU A 66 -25.93 5.22 -22.36
N TYR A 67 -26.41 6.23 -23.08
CA TYR A 67 -26.18 6.42 -24.51
C TYR A 67 -25.77 7.87 -24.77
N CYS A 68 -24.65 8.05 -25.46
CA CYS A 68 -24.22 9.34 -25.96
C CYS A 68 -23.66 9.15 -27.38
N GLU A 69 -23.97 10.08 -28.27
CA GLU A 69 -23.44 10.08 -29.62
C GLU A 69 -21.91 10.21 -29.58
N GLY A 70 -21.20 9.32 -30.29
CA GLY A 70 -19.74 9.33 -30.33
C GLY A 70 -19.01 8.82 -29.08
N MET A 71 -19.73 8.35 -28.04
CA MET A 71 -19.12 7.94 -26.76
C MET A 71 -18.07 6.84 -26.88
N GLU A 72 -18.12 6.03 -27.95
CA GLU A 72 -17.14 4.99 -28.21
C GLU A 72 -15.73 5.57 -28.37
N ALA A 73 -15.60 6.63 -29.18
CA ALA A 73 -14.32 7.30 -29.40
C ALA A 73 -13.83 7.98 -28.12
N ASP A 74 -14.72 8.63 -27.36
CA ASP A 74 -14.37 9.33 -26.12
C ASP A 74 -13.92 8.35 -25.02
N ILE A 75 -14.62 7.23 -24.85
CA ILE A 75 -14.24 6.18 -23.89
C ILE A 75 -12.90 5.55 -24.28
N LYS A 76 -12.68 5.28 -25.58
CA LYS A 76 -11.41 4.75 -26.08
C LYS A 76 -10.27 5.71 -25.78
N LYS A 77 -10.43 6.98 -26.16
CA LYS A 77 -9.47 8.05 -25.91
C LYS A 77 -9.15 8.16 -24.42
N HIS A 78 -10.16 8.22 -23.55
CA HIS A 78 -9.96 8.27 -22.10
C HIS A 78 -9.16 7.06 -21.60
N CYS A 79 -9.53 5.83 -21.99
CA CYS A 79 -8.80 4.62 -21.56
C CYS A 79 -7.33 4.59 -22.01
N GLU A 80 -7.03 5.14 -23.19
CA GLU A 80 -5.67 5.21 -23.76
C GLU A 80 -4.84 6.34 -23.14
N GLU A 81 -5.46 7.48 -22.87
CA GLU A 81 -4.79 8.65 -22.30
C GLU A 81 -4.54 8.53 -20.79
N ARG A 82 -5.30 7.75 -20.01
CA ARG A 82 -5.10 7.72 -18.54
C ARG A 82 -3.70 7.26 -18.11
N LEU A 83 -3.00 8.11 -17.36
CA LEU A 83 -1.63 7.88 -16.92
C LEU A 83 -1.46 6.59 -16.11
N ILE A 84 -2.34 6.35 -15.13
CA ILE A 84 -2.33 5.14 -14.29
C ILE A 84 -2.41 3.88 -15.17
N CYS A 85 -3.30 3.87 -16.16
CA CYS A 85 -3.42 2.79 -17.14
C CYS A 85 -2.14 2.63 -17.96
N GLN A 86 -1.58 3.73 -18.45
CA GLN A 86 -0.37 3.71 -19.27
C GLN A 86 0.86 3.19 -18.50
N ARG A 87 0.98 3.49 -17.20
CA ARG A 87 2.07 3.05 -16.30
C ARG A 87 1.94 1.60 -15.84
N ASN A 88 0.72 1.13 -15.57
CA ASN A 88 0.48 -0.16 -14.90
C ASN A 88 0.15 -1.32 -15.85
N LYS A 89 -0.42 -1.03 -17.03
CA LYS A 89 -0.81 -2.07 -17.99
C LYS A 89 0.35 -2.46 -18.91
N SER A 90 0.59 -3.77 -19.03
CA SER A 90 1.51 -4.30 -20.04
C SER A 90 0.95 -4.11 -21.45
N LEU A 91 1.85 -3.93 -22.42
CA LEU A 91 1.51 -4.02 -23.83
C LEU A 91 0.99 -5.45 -24.11
N ALA A 92 -0.16 -5.54 -24.78
CA ALA A 92 -0.71 -6.82 -25.19
C ALA A 92 0.18 -7.38 -26.31
N LEU A 93 1.07 -8.32 -25.95
CA LEU A 93 1.72 -9.18 -26.94
C LEU A 93 0.72 -10.28 -27.32
N SER A 94 0.67 -10.63 -28.60
CA SER A 94 -0.04 -11.82 -29.06
C SER A 94 0.52 -13.04 -28.30
N PRO A 95 -0.33 -13.92 -27.76
CA PRO A 95 0.15 -15.14 -27.11
C PRO A 95 1.01 -15.94 -28.08
N ALA A 96 2.18 -16.38 -27.65
CA ALA A 96 2.98 -17.32 -28.41
C ALA A 96 2.37 -18.73 -28.27
N GLY A 97 1.82 -19.27 -29.34
CA GLY A 97 1.41 -20.67 -29.45
C GLY A 97 -0.08 -20.92 -29.66
N LEU A 98 -0.39 -22.07 -30.26
CA LEU A 98 -1.76 -22.59 -30.42
C LEU A 98 -2.25 -23.10 -29.06
N LEU A 99 -3.27 -22.48 -28.48
CA LEU A 99 -3.93 -22.98 -27.28
C LEU A 99 -4.83 -24.16 -27.69
N VAL A 100 -4.60 -25.36 -27.14
CA VAL A 100 -5.57 -26.45 -27.22
C VAL A 100 -6.62 -26.21 -26.13
N PRO A 101 -7.88 -25.88 -26.49
CA PRO A 101 -8.90 -25.60 -25.49
C PRO A 101 -9.31 -26.89 -24.77
N LEU A 102 -9.45 -26.80 -23.45
CA LEU A 102 -10.11 -27.84 -22.67
C LEU A 102 -11.61 -27.93 -23.05
N GLU A 103 -12.21 -29.10 -22.84
CA GLU A 103 -13.65 -29.29 -23.05
C GLU A 103 -14.47 -28.26 -22.27
N ILE A 104 -15.54 -27.76 -22.90
CA ILE A 104 -16.43 -26.77 -22.33
C ILE A 104 -17.34 -27.48 -21.30
N PRO A 105 -17.35 -27.04 -20.03
CA PRO A 105 -18.23 -27.60 -19.01
C PRO A 105 -19.71 -27.44 -19.38
N GLN A 106 -20.56 -28.34 -18.87
CA GLN A 106 -22.00 -28.35 -19.16
C GLN A 106 -22.84 -27.61 -18.11
N ALA A 107 -22.29 -27.33 -16.92
CA ALA A 107 -22.98 -26.63 -15.85
C ALA A 107 -22.06 -25.62 -15.16
N ILE A 108 -22.65 -24.57 -14.58
CA ILE A 108 -21.89 -23.62 -13.75
C ILE A 108 -21.39 -24.35 -12.49
N TRP A 109 -20.17 -24.05 -12.08
CA TRP A 109 -19.51 -24.62 -10.91
C TRP A 109 -19.26 -26.15 -10.96
N SER A 110 -19.55 -26.84 -12.06
CA SER A 110 -19.17 -28.24 -12.24
C SER A 110 -17.66 -28.40 -12.42
N ASP A 111 -17.00 -27.42 -13.02
CA ASP A 111 -15.59 -27.48 -13.37
C ASP A 111 -14.93 -26.16 -12.98
N THR A 112 -13.99 -26.22 -12.06
CA THR A 112 -13.31 -25.03 -11.55
C THR A 112 -11.83 -25.06 -11.91
N SER A 113 -11.21 -23.88 -11.95
CA SER A 113 -9.76 -23.75 -12.00
C SER A 113 -9.24 -23.00 -10.79
N MET A 114 -8.06 -23.39 -10.30
CA MET A 114 -7.46 -22.85 -9.08
C MET A 114 -5.97 -22.54 -9.30
N ASP A 115 -5.55 -21.37 -8.84
CA ASP A 115 -4.15 -20.94 -8.88
C ASP A 115 -3.82 -20.01 -7.71
N PHE A 116 -2.53 -19.79 -7.45
CA PHE A 116 -2.06 -18.85 -6.44
C PHE A 116 -1.42 -17.62 -7.10
N VAL A 117 -1.85 -16.44 -6.68
CA VAL A 117 -1.09 -15.20 -6.91
C VAL A 117 -0.17 -15.01 -5.71
N GLU A 118 1.08 -15.43 -5.85
CA GLU A 118 2.13 -15.27 -4.85
C GLU A 118 3.03 -14.05 -5.14
N GLY A 119 3.92 -13.73 -4.18
CA GLY A 119 4.85 -12.61 -4.29
C GLY A 119 4.20 -11.24 -4.11
N LEU A 120 3.04 -11.19 -3.44
CA LEU A 120 2.41 -9.93 -3.06
C LEU A 120 3.08 -9.37 -1.80
N PRO A 121 3.05 -8.05 -1.62
CA PRO A 121 3.56 -7.40 -0.41
C PRO A 121 2.81 -7.89 0.83
N LYS A 122 3.50 -8.07 1.95
CA LYS A 122 2.84 -8.43 3.20
C LYS A 122 1.90 -7.32 3.67
N ALA A 123 0.61 -7.65 3.78
CA ALA A 123 -0.46 -6.72 4.14
C ALA A 123 -1.41 -7.37 5.14
N SER A 124 -1.53 -6.82 6.36
CA SER A 124 -2.35 -7.43 7.43
C SER A 124 -2.04 -8.92 7.68
N GLY A 125 -0.78 -9.31 7.44
CA GLY A 125 -0.28 -10.69 7.52
C GLY A 125 -0.54 -11.57 6.29
N PHE A 126 -1.23 -11.08 5.26
CA PHE A 126 -1.50 -11.81 4.01
C PHE A 126 -0.48 -11.47 2.93
N GLU A 127 -0.13 -12.47 2.11
CA GLU A 127 0.92 -12.39 1.07
C GLU A 127 0.55 -13.14 -0.22
N VAL A 128 -0.56 -13.89 -0.20
CA VAL A 128 -1.00 -14.73 -1.31
C VAL A 128 -2.50 -14.57 -1.53
N ILE A 129 -2.94 -14.68 -2.79
CA ILE A 129 -4.36 -14.81 -3.14
C ILE A 129 -4.57 -16.20 -3.75
N LEU A 130 -5.47 -16.98 -3.17
CA LEU A 130 -6.06 -18.14 -3.84
C LEU A 130 -7.12 -17.65 -4.81
N VAL A 131 -6.93 -17.94 -6.09
CA VAL A 131 -7.86 -17.60 -7.17
C VAL A 131 -8.62 -18.84 -7.55
N VAL A 132 -9.96 -18.78 -7.48
CA VAL A 132 -10.85 -19.87 -7.88
C VAL A 132 -11.79 -19.35 -8.94
N VAL A 133 -11.87 -20.00 -10.10
CA VAL A 133 -12.67 -19.55 -11.23
C VAL A 133 -13.54 -20.68 -11.76
N ASP A 134 -14.83 -20.43 -11.93
CA ASP A 134 -15.72 -21.32 -12.66
C ASP A 134 -15.36 -21.34 -14.16
N ARG A 135 -15.14 -22.52 -14.73
CA ARG A 135 -14.67 -22.65 -16.12
C ARG A 135 -15.76 -22.30 -17.13
N LEU A 136 -17.04 -22.40 -16.77
CA LEU A 136 -18.15 -22.03 -17.66
C LEU A 136 -18.49 -20.54 -17.59
N SER A 137 -19.00 -20.08 -16.45
CA SER A 137 -19.46 -18.70 -16.24
C SER A 137 -18.33 -17.68 -16.12
N LYS A 138 -17.09 -18.15 -15.91
CA LYS A 138 -15.93 -17.30 -15.59
C LYS A 138 -16.10 -16.55 -14.27
N TYR A 139 -17.01 -16.96 -13.38
CA TYR A 139 -17.17 -16.32 -12.07
C TYR A 139 -15.97 -16.65 -11.19
N GLY A 140 -15.43 -15.64 -10.50
CA GLY A 140 -14.19 -15.76 -9.74
C GLY A 140 -14.37 -15.45 -8.26
N HIS A 141 -13.62 -16.15 -7.42
CA HIS A 141 -13.39 -15.83 -6.02
C HIS A 141 -11.91 -15.55 -5.76
N PHE A 142 -11.61 -14.52 -4.96
CA PHE A 142 -10.24 -14.07 -4.67
C PHE A 142 -9.99 -14.05 -3.16
N LEU A 143 -9.35 -15.11 -2.65
CA LEU A 143 -9.30 -15.39 -1.22
C LEU A 143 -7.90 -15.15 -0.66
N PRO A 144 -7.71 -14.30 0.37
CA PRO A 144 -6.38 -13.99 0.90
C PRO A 144 -5.83 -15.12 1.77
N LEU A 145 -4.54 -15.39 1.64
CA LEU A 145 -3.78 -16.39 2.39
C LEU A 145 -2.50 -15.81 3.02
N LYS A 146 -2.10 -16.39 4.14
CA LYS A 146 -0.91 -16.03 4.93
C LYS A 146 0.10 -17.15 4.88
N HIS A 147 1.39 -16.86 4.68
CA HIS A 147 2.42 -17.88 4.82
C HIS A 147 2.78 -18.13 6.29
N PRO A 148 3.20 -19.37 6.63
CA PRO A 148 3.04 -20.57 5.82
C PRO A 148 1.57 -21.04 5.83
N PHE A 149 1.04 -21.44 4.68
CA PHE A 149 -0.23 -22.16 4.60
C PHE A 149 0.00 -23.59 4.14
N THR A 150 -0.92 -24.48 4.49
CA THR A 150 -0.89 -25.90 4.17
C THR A 150 -2.07 -26.26 3.28
N ALA A 151 -2.00 -27.41 2.60
CA ALA A 151 -3.12 -27.94 1.82
C ALA A 151 -4.42 -28.07 2.65
N LYS A 152 -4.32 -28.37 3.95
CA LYS A 152 -5.47 -28.41 4.86
C LYS A 152 -6.13 -27.04 5.02
N LEU A 153 -5.34 -25.99 5.29
CA LEU A 153 -5.87 -24.62 5.41
C LEU A 153 -6.50 -24.14 4.09
N VAL A 154 -5.87 -24.46 2.96
CA VAL A 154 -6.42 -24.13 1.63
C VAL A 154 -7.77 -24.83 1.41
N ALA A 155 -7.88 -26.11 1.82
CA ALA A 155 -9.13 -26.86 1.69
C ALA A 155 -10.23 -26.32 2.59
N GLU A 156 -9.92 -25.98 3.84
CA GLU A 156 -10.87 -25.34 4.78
C GLU A 156 -11.39 -24.01 4.22
N LEU A 157 -10.49 -23.18 3.68
CA LEU A 157 -10.84 -21.91 3.04
C LEU A 157 -11.71 -22.12 1.80
N PHE A 158 -11.35 -23.09 0.95
CA PHE A 158 -12.12 -23.46 -0.24
C PHE A 158 -13.55 -23.93 0.13
N VAL A 159 -13.67 -24.76 1.17
CA VAL A 159 -14.98 -25.23 1.63
C VAL A 159 -15.82 -24.05 2.17
N LYS A 160 -15.20 -23.22 3.01
CA LYS A 160 -15.86 -22.09 3.66
C LYS A 160 -16.38 -21.04 2.67
N GLU A 161 -15.60 -20.72 1.65
CA GLU A 161 -15.87 -19.58 0.77
C GLU A 161 -16.44 -19.97 -0.59
N VAL A 162 -16.17 -21.18 -1.09
CA VAL A 162 -16.61 -21.63 -2.42
C VAL A 162 -17.65 -22.74 -2.31
N VAL A 163 -17.33 -23.86 -1.67
CA VAL A 163 -18.25 -25.02 -1.60
C VAL A 163 -19.53 -24.67 -0.86
N ARG A 164 -19.47 -23.86 0.19
CA ARG A 164 -20.66 -23.36 0.90
C ARG A 164 -21.67 -22.67 -0.03
N LEU A 165 -21.20 -22.02 -1.09
CA LEU A 165 -22.04 -21.28 -2.03
C LEU A 165 -22.48 -22.15 -3.22
N HIS A 166 -21.58 -22.99 -3.73
CA HIS A 166 -21.76 -23.63 -5.04
C HIS A 166 -21.73 -25.17 -5.03
N GLY A 167 -21.42 -25.77 -3.87
CA GLY A 167 -21.17 -27.20 -3.75
C GLY A 167 -19.77 -27.62 -4.18
N PHE A 168 -19.48 -28.92 -4.08
CA PHE A 168 -18.23 -29.48 -4.58
C PHE A 168 -18.27 -29.59 -6.10
N PRO A 169 -17.21 -29.15 -6.81
CA PRO A 169 -17.15 -29.31 -8.27
C PRO A 169 -16.91 -30.77 -8.66
N LEU A 170 -17.33 -31.14 -9.87
CA LEU A 170 -16.99 -32.42 -10.50
C LEU A 170 -15.51 -32.49 -10.88
N SER A 171 -14.92 -31.36 -11.27
CA SER A 171 -13.48 -31.30 -11.55
C SER A 171 -12.81 -30.00 -11.11
N ILE A 172 -11.53 -30.11 -10.76
CA ILE A 172 -10.65 -28.97 -10.45
C ILE A 172 -9.44 -29.06 -11.38
N VAL A 173 -9.16 -27.98 -12.10
CA VAL A 173 -7.91 -27.78 -12.86
C VAL A 173 -6.99 -26.90 -12.02
N SER A 174 -5.77 -27.36 -11.72
CA SER A 174 -4.79 -26.54 -11.00
C SER A 174 -3.39 -26.64 -11.59
N ASN A 175 -2.54 -25.69 -11.21
CA ASN A 175 -1.10 -25.82 -11.39
C ASN A 175 -0.53 -26.97 -10.54
N ARG A 176 0.77 -27.22 -10.67
CA ARG A 176 1.49 -28.27 -9.92
C ARG A 176 2.04 -27.80 -8.58
N ASP A 177 1.43 -26.79 -7.95
CA ASP A 177 1.83 -26.34 -6.62
C ASP A 177 1.82 -27.49 -5.61
N LYS A 178 2.80 -27.48 -4.69
CA LYS A 178 2.99 -28.54 -3.69
C LYS A 178 1.74 -28.81 -2.85
N ASN A 179 0.90 -27.80 -2.59
CA ASN A 179 -0.33 -27.96 -1.82
C ASN A 179 -1.37 -28.78 -2.60
N PHE A 180 -1.58 -28.45 -3.88
CA PHE A 180 -2.49 -29.19 -4.77
C PHE A 180 -1.99 -30.60 -5.12
N MET A 181 -0.68 -30.82 -5.00
CA MET A 181 -0.04 -32.12 -5.21
C MET A 181 -0.01 -33.02 -3.98
N SER A 182 -0.33 -32.48 -2.80
CA SER A 182 -0.23 -33.21 -1.53
C SER A 182 -1.14 -34.44 -1.47
N HIS A 183 -0.73 -35.45 -0.68
CA HIS A 183 -1.54 -36.64 -0.44
C HIS A 183 -2.90 -36.28 0.17
N PHE A 184 -2.92 -35.38 1.15
CA PHE A 184 -4.13 -34.87 1.78
C PHE A 184 -5.11 -34.29 0.74
N TRP A 185 -4.65 -33.41 -0.15
CA TRP A 185 -5.49 -32.78 -1.17
C TRP A 185 -6.11 -33.81 -2.12
N ARG A 186 -5.27 -34.74 -2.60
CA ARG A 186 -5.73 -35.83 -3.48
C ARG A 186 -6.81 -36.67 -2.80
N GLU A 187 -6.60 -37.05 -1.55
CA GLU A 187 -7.51 -37.94 -0.84
C GLU A 187 -8.83 -37.26 -0.49
N LEU A 188 -8.79 -36.00 -0.04
CA LEU A 188 -9.98 -35.20 0.23
C LEU A 188 -10.90 -35.13 -0.99
N PHE A 189 -10.36 -34.72 -2.14
CA PHE A 189 -11.17 -34.55 -3.34
C PHE A 189 -11.57 -35.89 -3.99
N ARG A 190 -10.75 -36.94 -3.85
CA ARG A 190 -11.16 -38.30 -4.25
C ARG A 190 -12.40 -38.76 -3.46
N LEU A 191 -12.40 -38.56 -2.14
CA LEU A 191 -13.54 -38.92 -1.28
C LEU A 191 -14.75 -37.98 -1.46
N SER A 192 -14.52 -36.75 -1.93
CA SER A 192 -15.57 -35.79 -2.26
C SER A 192 -16.17 -35.98 -3.66
N GLY A 193 -15.67 -36.95 -4.44
CA GLY A 193 -16.13 -37.21 -5.82
C GLY A 193 -15.61 -36.23 -6.88
N THR A 194 -14.60 -35.42 -6.55
CA THR A 194 -14.03 -34.41 -7.45
C THR A 194 -12.79 -34.94 -8.17
N LYS A 195 -12.77 -34.84 -9.50
CA LYS A 195 -11.63 -35.19 -10.34
C LYS A 195 -10.58 -34.07 -10.36
N LEU A 196 -9.35 -34.38 -9.99
CA LEU A 196 -8.23 -33.43 -10.04
C LEU A 196 -7.47 -33.53 -11.36
N ASN A 197 -7.46 -32.45 -12.13
CA ASN A 197 -6.74 -32.30 -13.38
C ASN A 197 -5.57 -31.31 -13.18
N LYS A 198 -4.38 -31.67 -13.65
CA LYS A 198 -3.16 -30.87 -13.43
C LYS A 198 -2.66 -30.32 -14.75
N SER A 199 -2.32 -29.03 -14.80
CA SER A 199 -1.61 -28.50 -15.96
C SER A 199 -0.23 -29.16 -16.07
N THR A 200 0.23 -29.40 -17.31
CA THR A 200 1.56 -30.01 -17.53
C THR A 200 2.63 -28.92 -17.48
N ALA A 201 3.82 -29.25 -16.99
CA ALA A 201 4.94 -28.29 -16.85
C ALA A 201 5.39 -27.68 -18.20
N TYR A 202 4.97 -28.26 -19.33
CA TYR A 202 5.36 -27.86 -20.68
C TYR A 202 4.18 -27.45 -21.58
N HIS A 203 2.92 -27.48 -21.11
CA HIS A 203 1.76 -26.90 -21.81
C HIS A 203 1.00 -25.93 -20.88
N PRO A 204 1.42 -24.66 -20.79
CA PRO A 204 0.68 -23.59 -20.10
C PRO A 204 -0.76 -23.40 -20.59
N GLN A 205 -1.08 -23.98 -21.75
CA GLN A 205 -2.33 -23.86 -22.49
C GLN A 205 -3.56 -24.36 -21.70
N SER A 206 -3.39 -25.31 -20.75
CA SER A 206 -4.50 -25.87 -19.97
C SER A 206 -5.00 -24.96 -18.84
N ASP A 207 -4.17 -24.03 -18.36
CA ASP A 207 -4.50 -23.09 -17.26
C ASP A 207 -4.50 -21.61 -17.71
N GLY A 208 -4.47 -21.37 -19.03
CA GLY A 208 -4.44 -20.02 -19.60
C GLY A 208 -5.65 -19.16 -19.22
N GLN A 209 -6.76 -19.78 -18.81
CA GLN A 209 -7.91 -19.05 -18.27
C GLN A 209 -7.57 -18.39 -16.93
N THR A 210 -7.07 -19.14 -15.95
CA THR A 210 -6.73 -18.60 -14.62
C THR A 210 -5.59 -17.61 -14.72
N GLU A 211 -4.62 -17.85 -15.59
CA GLU A 211 -3.51 -16.91 -15.85
C GLU A 211 -4.03 -15.53 -16.36
N VAL A 212 -5.01 -15.53 -17.27
CA VAL A 212 -5.65 -14.28 -17.73
C VAL A 212 -6.35 -13.56 -16.59
N VAL A 213 -6.99 -14.31 -15.68
CA VAL A 213 -7.65 -13.75 -14.49
C VAL A 213 -6.62 -13.15 -13.53
N ASN A 214 -5.57 -13.90 -13.21
CA ASN A 214 -4.48 -13.46 -12.32
C ASN A 214 -3.84 -12.18 -12.84
N ARG A 215 -3.53 -12.10 -14.13
CA ARG A 215 -3.03 -10.87 -14.77
C ARG A 215 -4.02 -9.71 -14.66
N GLY A 216 -5.33 -9.99 -14.73
CA GLY A 216 -6.39 -9.01 -14.51
C GLY A 216 -6.39 -8.47 -13.08
N VAL A 217 -6.39 -9.38 -12.08
CA VAL A 217 -6.34 -9.06 -10.64
C VAL A 217 -5.09 -8.24 -10.31
N GLU A 218 -3.91 -8.68 -10.76
CA GLU A 218 -2.67 -7.93 -10.54
C GLU A 218 -2.69 -6.54 -11.18
N THR A 219 -3.28 -6.42 -12.38
CA THR A 219 -3.35 -5.13 -13.08
C THR A 219 -4.29 -4.18 -12.37
N TYR A 220 -5.43 -4.68 -11.87
CA TYR A 220 -6.31 -3.92 -11.01
C TYR A 220 -5.54 -3.43 -9.77
N LEU A 221 -4.92 -4.35 -9.02
CA LEU A 221 -4.17 -4.01 -7.81
C LEU A 221 -3.04 -3.01 -8.07
N ARG A 222 -2.32 -3.13 -9.18
CA ARG A 222 -1.31 -2.14 -9.59
C ARG A 222 -1.92 -0.76 -9.81
N CYS A 223 -3.11 -0.66 -10.40
CA CYS A 223 -3.74 0.63 -10.64
C CYS A 223 -4.21 1.33 -9.34
N PHE A 224 -4.63 0.58 -8.31
CA PHE A 224 -5.18 1.16 -7.08
C PHE A 224 -4.18 1.19 -5.90
N CYS A 225 -3.18 0.32 -5.88
CA CYS A 225 -2.30 0.13 -4.73
C CYS A 225 -0.81 0.30 -5.06
N SER A 226 -0.42 0.74 -6.26
CA SER A 226 1.01 0.86 -6.60
C SER A 226 1.77 1.79 -5.63
N GLU A 227 1.11 2.82 -5.13
CA GLU A 227 1.66 3.80 -4.18
C GLU A 227 1.52 3.32 -2.73
N ARG A 228 0.47 2.54 -2.42
CA ARG A 228 0.24 1.94 -1.11
C ARG A 228 0.12 0.41 -1.18
N PRO A 229 1.20 -0.32 -1.46
CA PRO A 229 1.11 -1.75 -1.77
C PRO A 229 0.62 -2.60 -0.60
N LYS A 230 0.78 -2.15 0.64
CA LYS A 230 0.31 -2.86 1.86
C LYS A 230 -1.20 -2.76 2.09
N GLU A 231 -1.94 -2.07 1.22
CA GLU A 231 -3.40 -1.95 1.34
C GLU A 231 -4.16 -2.95 0.47
N TRP A 232 -3.48 -3.77 -0.34
CA TRP A 232 -4.10 -4.62 -1.37
C TRP A 232 -5.26 -5.50 -0.87
N VAL A 233 -5.21 -5.96 0.40
CA VAL A 233 -6.25 -6.79 1.02
C VAL A 233 -7.59 -6.05 1.10
N LYS A 234 -7.60 -4.73 1.33
CA LYS A 234 -8.82 -3.90 1.40
C LYS A 234 -9.58 -3.89 0.07
N TRP A 235 -8.88 -4.15 -1.03
CA TRP A 235 -9.43 -4.07 -2.39
C TRP A 235 -9.95 -5.40 -2.91
N LEU A 236 -9.74 -6.53 -2.21
CA LEU A 236 -10.15 -7.85 -2.69
C LEU A 236 -11.64 -7.97 -2.97
N ALA A 237 -12.48 -7.49 -2.06
CA ALA A 237 -13.93 -7.50 -2.25
C ALA A 237 -14.34 -6.69 -3.49
N TRP A 238 -13.70 -5.54 -3.70
CA TRP A 238 -13.94 -4.70 -4.88
C TRP A 238 -13.43 -5.33 -6.17
N ILE A 239 -12.31 -6.04 -6.14
CA ILE A 239 -11.78 -6.79 -7.28
C ILE A 239 -12.73 -7.91 -7.67
N GLU A 240 -13.24 -8.66 -6.69
CA GLU A 240 -14.20 -9.73 -6.93
C GLU A 240 -15.48 -9.17 -7.55
N TYR A 241 -16.02 -8.09 -6.98
CA TYR A 241 -17.19 -7.41 -7.51
C TYR A 241 -16.95 -6.86 -8.93
N TRP A 242 -15.84 -6.15 -9.13
CA TRP A 242 -15.44 -5.62 -10.44
C TRP A 242 -15.35 -6.74 -11.48
N TYR A 243 -14.60 -7.80 -11.17
CA TYR A 243 -14.35 -8.89 -12.09
C TYR A 243 -15.65 -9.59 -12.50
N ASN A 244 -16.49 -9.94 -11.51
CA ASN A 244 -17.73 -10.67 -11.74
C ASN A 244 -18.82 -9.83 -12.43
N THR A 245 -18.79 -8.51 -12.29
CA THR A 245 -19.75 -7.61 -12.96
C THR A 245 -19.24 -7.06 -14.30
N THR A 246 -17.98 -7.32 -14.66
CA THR A 246 -17.38 -6.80 -15.89
C THR A 246 -17.63 -7.73 -17.08
N PHE A 247 -17.87 -7.13 -18.25
CA PHE A 247 -18.03 -7.86 -19.50
C PHE A 247 -16.80 -8.73 -19.83
N GLN A 248 -17.04 -10.01 -20.14
CA GLN A 248 -16.02 -10.95 -20.58
C GLN A 248 -16.27 -11.37 -22.03
N ARG A 249 -15.27 -11.13 -22.90
CA ARG A 249 -15.39 -11.41 -24.34
C ARG A 249 -15.70 -12.87 -24.65
N ALA A 250 -15.14 -13.81 -23.88
CA ALA A 250 -15.30 -15.24 -24.09
C ALA A 250 -16.75 -15.74 -23.92
N ILE A 251 -17.54 -15.10 -23.05
CA ILE A 251 -18.93 -15.48 -22.76
C ILE A 251 -19.95 -14.44 -23.24
N GLY A 252 -19.50 -13.30 -23.79
CA GLY A 252 -20.38 -12.26 -24.33
C GLY A 252 -21.20 -11.47 -23.30
N MET A 253 -20.98 -11.68 -22.00
CA MET A 253 -21.66 -10.99 -20.90
C MET A 253 -20.78 -10.97 -19.63
N SER A 254 -21.30 -10.50 -18.49
CA SER A 254 -20.57 -10.60 -17.21
C SER A 254 -20.76 -11.98 -16.54
N PRO A 255 -19.77 -12.47 -15.78
CA PRO A 255 -19.92 -13.70 -15.02
C PRO A 255 -21.14 -13.70 -14.10
N PHE A 256 -21.44 -12.56 -13.47
CA PHE A 256 -22.62 -12.37 -12.64
C PHE A 256 -23.91 -12.66 -13.40
N GLN A 257 -24.03 -12.22 -14.65
CA GLN A 257 -25.21 -12.49 -15.47
C GLN A 257 -25.39 -13.97 -15.79
N VAL A 258 -24.28 -14.70 -16.02
CA VAL A 258 -24.35 -16.14 -16.28
C VAL A 258 -24.81 -16.90 -15.05
N VAL A 259 -24.28 -16.55 -13.87
CA VAL A 259 -24.61 -17.24 -12.62
C VAL A 259 -26.03 -16.91 -12.14
N TYR A 260 -26.44 -15.65 -12.20
CA TYR A 260 -27.70 -15.20 -11.58
C TYR A 260 -28.84 -14.95 -12.57
N GLY A 261 -28.61 -15.11 -13.88
CA GLY A 261 -29.61 -14.87 -14.92
C GLY A 261 -30.09 -13.41 -15.03
N ARG A 262 -29.44 -12.47 -14.33
CA ARG A 262 -29.83 -11.05 -14.28
C ARG A 262 -28.62 -10.13 -14.29
N LYS A 263 -28.82 -8.88 -14.70
CA LYS A 263 -27.78 -7.85 -14.62
C LYS A 263 -27.38 -7.58 -13.15
N PRO A 264 -26.11 -7.21 -12.89
CA PRO A 264 -25.71 -6.71 -11.58
C PRO A 264 -26.56 -5.50 -11.18
N PRO A 265 -26.94 -5.35 -9.90
CA PRO A 265 -27.57 -4.13 -9.42
C PRO A 265 -26.69 -2.90 -9.69
N ALA A 266 -27.32 -1.79 -10.07
CA ALA A 266 -26.61 -0.52 -10.17
C ALA A 266 -26.13 -0.09 -8.76
N LEU A 267 -24.88 0.37 -8.66
CA LEU A 267 -24.38 0.94 -7.41
C LEU A 267 -24.89 2.38 -7.31
N LEU A 268 -25.71 2.65 -6.29
CA LEU A 268 -26.25 3.98 -6.01
C LEU A 268 -25.16 4.86 -5.37
N SER A 269 -24.95 6.06 -5.93
CA SER A 269 -24.12 7.10 -5.32
C SER A 269 -24.71 7.54 -3.98
N TYR A 270 -23.87 7.81 -2.97
CA TYR A 270 -24.30 8.23 -1.64
C TYR A 270 -25.16 9.49 -1.66
N ASP A 271 -24.92 10.40 -2.62
CA ASP A 271 -25.66 11.66 -2.76
C ASP A 271 -27.17 11.49 -2.99
N SER A 272 -27.65 10.26 -3.15
CA SER A 272 -29.08 9.96 -3.29
C SER A 272 -29.86 9.89 -1.97
N ILE A 273 -29.23 9.59 -0.82
CA ILE A 273 -29.94 9.41 0.47
C ILE A 273 -29.02 9.75 1.66
N GLN A 274 -29.34 10.80 2.42
CA GLN A 274 -28.67 11.11 3.68
C GLN A 274 -29.11 10.15 4.80
N SER A 275 -28.14 9.59 5.53
CA SER A 275 -28.40 8.74 6.69
C SER A 275 -28.34 9.56 7.98
N LYS A 276 -29.29 9.34 8.90
CA LYS A 276 -29.22 9.92 10.26
C LYS A 276 -28.18 9.22 11.16
N ASN A 277 -27.59 8.12 10.71
CA ASN A 277 -26.60 7.35 11.44
C ASN A 277 -25.19 7.71 10.97
N SER A 278 -24.38 8.27 11.88
CA SER A 278 -23.03 8.76 11.61
C SER A 278 -22.06 7.66 11.16
N THR A 279 -22.17 6.45 11.69
CA THR A 279 -21.33 5.31 11.28
C THR A 279 -21.66 4.83 9.87
N VAL A 280 -22.93 4.92 9.46
CA VAL A 280 -23.34 4.65 8.08
C VAL A 280 -22.88 5.77 7.15
N GLU A 281 -22.91 7.04 7.59
CA GLU A 281 -22.30 8.13 6.83
C GLU A 281 -20.79 7.93 6.66
N GLU A 282 -20.07 7.56 7.73
CA GLU A 282 -18.62 7.26 7.67
C GLU A 282 -18.33 6.08 6.74
N MET A 283 -19.08 4.98 6.81
CA MET A 283 -18.86 3.82 5.93
C MET A 283 -19.17 4.14 4.46
N LEU A 284 -20.20 4.94 4.19
CA LEU A 284 -20.55 5.37 2.84
C LEU A 284 -19.60 6.45 2.32
N ARG A 285 -19.08 7.32 3.20
CA ARG A 285 -17.98 8.25 2.89
C ARG A 285 -16.69 7.50 2.64
N ASP A 286 -16.30 6.51 3.42
CA ASP A 286 -15.12 5.65 3.17
C ASP A 286 -15.25 4.92 1.84
N ARG A 287 -16.45 4.40 1.52
CA ARG A 287 -16.78 3.81 0.22
C ARG A 287 -16.62 4.83 -0.91
N ASP A 288 -17.12 6.05 -0.71
CA ASP A 288 -17.11 7.10 -1.73
C ASP A 288 -15.76 7.84 -1.83
N GLU A 289 -14.96 7.85 -0.76
CA GLU A 289 -13.55 8.27 -0.71
C GLU A 289 -12.68 7.23 -1.41
N ILE A 290 -12.96 5.93 -1.24
CA ILE A 290 -12.41 4.86 -2.09
C ILE A 290 -12.78 5.08 -3.57
N LEU A 291 -13.98 5.61 -3.85
CA LEU A 291 -14.41 6.01 -5.21
C LEU A 291 -13.80 7.36 -5.66
N SER A 292 -13.37 8.23 -4.74
CA SER A 292 -12.91 9.61 -4.97
C SER A 292 -11.41 9.84 -4.73
N ALA A 293 -10.63 8.85 -4.30
CA ALA A 293 -9.21 8.95 -3.95
C ALA A 293 -8.27 9.37 -5.11
N LEU A 294 -8.83 9.76 -6.25
CA LEU A 294 -8.17 10.35 -7.41
C LEU A 294 -8.20 11.89 -7.43
N ARG A 295 -8.89 12.55 -6.51
CA ARG A 295 -9.11 14.01 -6.57
C ARG A 295 -7.88 14.88 -6.21
N ASP A 296 -6.96 14.39 -5.40
CA ASP A 296 -5.82 15.20 -4.92
C ASP A 296 -4.56 15.15 -5.81
N HIS A 297 -4.54 14.26 -6.82
CA HIS A 297 -3.43 14.17 -7.78
C HIS A 297 -3.54 15.12 -8.98
N LEU A 298 -4.57 15.96 -9.07
CA LEU A 298 -4.93 16.70 -10.29
C LEU A 298 -4.80 18.23 -10.22
N ARG A 299 -4.28 18.80 -9.12
CA ARG A 299 -4.37 20.26 -8.88
C ARG A 299 -3.19 21.13 -9.33
N LEU A 300 -2.19 20.62 -10.04
CA LEU A 300 -1.09 21.45 -10.56
C LEU A 300 -0.65 21.01 -11.95
N ALA A 301 -1.21 21.62 -12.99
CA ALA A 301 -0.76 21.39 -14.37
C ALA A 301 -1.35 22.45 -15.33
N GLN A 302 -0.49 23.37 -15.80
CA GLN A 302 -0.69 24.12 -17.04
C GLN A 302 0.61 24.18 -17.89
N GLU A 303 0.45 23.82 -19.16
CA GLU A 303 1.16 24.11 -20.43
C GLU A 303 2.61 23.63 -20.69
N GLN A 304 2.75 22.64 -21.60
CA GLN A 304 3.46 22.69 -22.92
C GLN A 304 3.87 21.29 -23.41
N MET A 305 3.77 21.05 -24.73
CA MET A 305 3.94 19.73 -25.40
C MET A 305 5.39 19.24 -25.49
N LYS A 306 5.67 17.98 -25.11
CA LYS A 306 6.90 17.21 -25.44
C LYS A 306 6.62 15.70 -25.57
N ILE A 307 7.28 15.02 -26.52
CA ILE A 307 7.21 13.56 -26.71
C ILE A 307 7.91 12.85 -25.55
N MET A 308 7.22 11.88 -24.95
CA MET A 308 7.59 11.26 -23.69
C MET A 308 7.56 9.72 -23.75
N LEU A 309 8.57 9.06 -23.19
CA LEU A 309 8.70 7.59 -23.16
C LEU A 309 8.79 7.04 -21.73
N THR A 310 8.27 5.83 -21.51
CA THR A 310 8.37 5.15 -20.22
C THR A 310 9.26 3.89 -20.27
N LEU A 311 10.04 3.64 -19.21
CA LEU A 311 11.02 2.55 -19.09
C LEU A 311 10.47 1.32 -18.33
N SER A 312 10.83 0.10 -18.75
CA SER A 312 10.57 -1.13 -17.97
C SER A 312 11.79 -1.51 -17.12
N LEU A 313 11.59 -1.73 -15.80
CA LEU A 313 12.66 -2.13 -14.87
C LEU A 313 12.67 -3.64 -14.60
N ARG A 314 13.84 -4.17 -14.24
CA ARG A 314 14.09 -5.61 -14.04
C ARG A 314 13.81 -6.14 -12.62
N LYS A 315 13.97 -5.35 -11.54
CA LYS A 315 13.71 -5.79 -10.15
C LYS A 315 13.19 -4.65 -9.29
N LYS A 316 12.13 -4.88 -8.52
CA LYS A 316 11.41 -3.81 -7.81
C LYS A 316 11.01 -4.26 -6.41
N ARG A 317 10.98 -3.33 -5.45
CA ARG A 317 10.31 -3.54 -4.16
C ARG A 317 8.82 -3.74 -4.44
N ASN A 318 8.21 -4.81 -3.91
CA ASN A 318 6.82 -5.17 -4.19
C ASN A 318 6.55 -5.46 -5.68
N GLU A 319 7.45 -6.22 -6.33
CA GLU A 319 7.52 -6.42 -7.79
C GLU A 319 6.17 -6.65 -8.48
N LYS A 320 5.29 -7.46 -7.87
CA LYS A 320 3.98 -7.79 -8.39
C LYS A 320 3.07 -6.57 -8.54
N LEU A 321 3.15 -5.63 -7.59
CA LEU A 321 2.29 -4.45 -7.46
C LEU A 321 2.96 -3.13 -7.85
N SER A 322 4.25 -3.13 -8.20
CA SER A 322 4.91 -1.92 -8.70
C SER A 322 4.44 -1.55 -10.13
N PRO A 323 4.53 -0.27 -10.53
CA PRO A 323 4.29 0.13 -11.91
C PRO A 323 5.15 -0.65 -12.90
N LYS A 324 4.58 -1.03 -14.05
CA LYS A 324 5.32 -1.73 -15.10
C LYS A 324 6.25 -0.80 -15.87
N LEU A 325 5.84 0.46 -16.00
CA LEU A 325 6.47 1.49 -16.81
C LEU A 325 6.73 2.75 -15.97
N PHE A 326 7.95 3.27 -16.05
CA PHE A 326 8.46 4.40 -15.25
C PHE A 326 8.68 5.63 -16.11
N GLY A 327 8.58 6.80 -15.49
CA GLY A 327 8.61 8.09 -16.16
C GLY A 327 7.23 8.71 -16.19
N PRO A 328 6.92 9.50 -17.21
CA PRO A 328 7.60 9.64 -18.50
C PRO A 328 8.90 10.49 -18.52
N TYR A 329 9.69 10.29 -19.57
CA TYR A 329 10.93 11.04 -19.84
C TYR A 329 10.91 11.70 -21.21
N LYS A 330 11.47 12.90 -21.29
CA LYS A 330 11.65 13.62 -22.56
C LYS A 330 12.74 12.94 -23.40
N ILE A 331 12.49 12.77 -24.70
CA ILE A 331 13.55 12.38 -25.65
C ILE A 331 14.46 13.58 -25.89
N LEU A 332 15.76 13.38 -25.72
CA LEU A 332 16.79 14.37 -26.06
C LEU A 332 17.28 14.19 -27.50
N GLU A 333 17.60 12.96 -27.88
CA GLU A 333 18.10 12.62 -29.21
C GLU A 333 17.78 11.16 -29.58
N LYS A 334 17.75 10.87 -30.89
CA LYS A 334 17.70 9.52 -31.41
C LYS A 334 19.13 9.02 -31.63
N VAL A 335 19.48 7.87 -31.06
CA VAL A 335 20.81 7.27 -31.15
C VAL A 335 20.73 6.06 -32.08
N GLY A 336 21.25 6.20 -33.31
CA GLY A 336 21.14 5.17 -34.34
C GLY A 336 19.69 4.92 -34.79
N SER A 337 19.39 3.70 -35.25
CA SER A 337 18.06 3.34 -35.78
C SER A 337 17.07 2.92 -34.70
N VAL A 338 17.56 2.34 -33.59
CA VAL A 338 16.74 1.60 -32.61
C VAL A 338 16.87 2.08 -31.16
N ALA A 339 17.60 3.17 -30.88
CA ALA A 339 17.76 3.68 -29.51
C ALA A 339 17.46 5.18 -29.41
N TYR A 340 17.10 5.60 -28.19
CA TYR A 340 16.80 6.99 -27.86
C TYR A 340 17.49 7.36 -26.55
N LYS A 341 18.02 8.58 -26.49
CA LYS A 341 18.54 9.18 -25.26
C LYS A 341 17.43 9.95 -24.56
N LEU A 342 17.24 9.68 -23.28
CA LEU A 342 16.21 10.27 -22.44
C LEU A 342 16.81 11.30 -21.48
N GLN A 343 16.02 12.31 -21.13
CA GLN A 343 16.31 13.23 -20.04
C GLN A 343 15.99 12.55 -18.70
N LEU A 344 17.01 12.00 -18.04
CA LEU A 344 16.89 11.39 -16.71
C LEU A 344 17.26 12.42 -15.61
N PRO A 345 16.73 12.27 -14.37
CA PRO A 345 17.19 13.06 -13.23
C PRO A 345 18.68 12.88 -12.95
N ASN A 346 19.34 13.93 -12.48
CA ASN A 346 20.79 13.93 -12.17
C ASN A 346 21.17 12.91 -11.08
N THR A 347 20.22 12.45 -10.27
CA THR A 347 20.39 11.42 -9.23
C THR A 347 20.40 10.00 -9.76
N THR A 348 20.18 9.80 -11.06
CA THR A 348 19.97 8.49 -11.65
C THR A 348 21.29 7.84 -12.08
N ALA A 349 21.60 6.65 -11.56
CA ALA A 349 22.85 5.93 -11.86
C ALA A 349 22.85 5.18 -13.21
N ILE A 350 21.74 5.16 -13.96
CA ILE A 350 21.62 4.43 -15.23
C ILE A 350 21.93 5.31 -16.45
N HIS A 351 22.59 4.71 -17.45
CA HIS A 351 22.92 5.38 -18.70
C HIS A 351 21.65 5.84 -19.45
N PRO A 352 21.59 7.06 -20.02
CA PRO A 352 20.36 7.66 -20.54
C PRO A 352 19.89 7.11 -21.89
N VAL A 353 20.61 6.17 -22.52
CA VAL A 353 20.28 5.63 -23.85
C VAL A 353 19.60 4.27 -23.72
N PHE A 354 18.39 4.16 -24.29
CA PHE A 354 17.56 2.97 -24.21
C PHE A 354 17.13 2.49 -25.59
N HIS A 355 17.09 1.17 -25.77
CA HIS A 355 16.55 0.54 -26.96
C HIS A 355 15.03 0.73 -27.04
N VAL A 356 14.47 0.92 -28.24
CA VAL A 356 13.04 1.18 -28.49
C VAL A 356 12.11 0.12 -27.90
N SER A 357 12.57 -1.13 -27.77
CA SER A 357 11.80 -2.23 -27.15
C SER A 357 11.54 -2.04 -25.64
N GLN A 358 12.29 -1.18 -24.96
CA GLN A 358 12.10 -0.84 -23.55
C GLN A 358 11.24 0.41 -23.35
N LEU A 359 10.75 0.98 -24.45
CA LEU A 359 10.11 2.28 -24.49
C LEU A 359 8.67 2.14 -24.96
N LYS A 360 7.76 2.89 -24.33
CA LYS A 360 6.38 3.03 -24.77
C LYS A 360 6.05 4.50 -24.95
N LYS A 361 5.44 4.83 -26.10
CA LYS A 361 4.94 6.18 -26.40
C LYS A 361 3.80 6.53 -25.45
N LEU A 362 3.92 7.67 -24.75
CA LEU A 362 2.85 8.24 -23.96
C LEU A 362 1.78 8.84 -24.87
N VAL A 363 0.51 8.57 -24.55
CA VAL A 363 -0.68 9.04 -25.28
C VAL A 363 -1.39 10.11 -24.44
N GLY A 364 -1.83 11.19 -25.09
CA GLY A 364 -2.52 12.31 -24.45
C GLY A 364 -1.58 13.35 -23.83
N PRO A 365 -2.09 14.55 -23.52
CA PRO A 365 -1.35 15.56 -22.78
C PRO A 365 -1.23 15.13 -21.31
N HIS A 366 0.01 15.01 -20.83
CA HIS A 366 0.32 14.83 -19.41
C HIS A 366 1.36 15.87 -19.02
N GLU A 367 1.10 16.65 -17.98
CA GLU A 367 1.94 17.78 -17.58
C GLU A 367 2.67 17.52 -16.26
N ASN A 368 3.84 18.13 -16.08
CA ASN A 368 4.69 18.10 -14.87
C ASN A 368 4.81 16.73 -14.19
N LEU A 369 5.14 15.72 -14.98
CA LEU A 369 5.38 14.40 -14.44
C LEU A 369 6.70 14.42 -13.68
N GLN A 370 6.61 14.35 -12.36
CA GLN A 370 7.76 14.04 -11.52
C GLN A 370 8.30 12.68 -11.98
N PRO A 371 9.53 12.61 -12.51
CA PRO A 371 10.12 11.35 -12.89
C PRO A 371 10.13 10.43 -11.66
N THR A 372 9.51 9.25 -11.78
CA THR A 372 9.32 8.33 -10.65
C THR A 372 10.64 7.73 -10.11
N ILE A 373 11.77 8.06 -10.74
CA ILE A 373 13.08 7.53 -10.39
C ILE A 373 13.75 8.51 -9.44
N GLN A 374 13.60 8.25 -8.15
CA GLN A 374 14.58 8.76 -7.17
C GLN A 374 15.46 7.64 -6.60
N TYR A 375 15.22 6.36 -6.91
CA TYR A 375 15.81 5.26 -6.12
C TYR A 375 16.18 4.03 -6.95
N ILE A 376 17.02 4.12 -7.98
CA ILE A 376 17.41 2.94 -8.78
C ILE A 376 18.93 2.87 -8.98
N ASN A 377 19.53 1.70 -8.74
CA ASN A 377 20.96 1.45 -9.00
C ASN A 377 21.23 1.06 -10.48
N GLU A 378 22.51 0.92 -10.86
CA GLU A 378 22.95 0.55 -12.23
C GLU A 378 22.37 -0.79 -12.73
N LYS A 379 21.89 -1.66 -11.84
CA LYS A 379 21.27 -2.96 -12.15
C LYS A 379 19.75 -2.88 -12.32
N PHE A 380 19.16 -1.68 -12.32
CA PHE A 380 17.72 -1.44 -12.33
C PHE A 380 16.99 -1.94 -11.06
N GLU A 381 17.67 -1.96 -9.91
CA GLU A 381 17.10 -2.37 -8.62
C GLU A 381 16.73 -1.15 -7.77
N TRP A 382 15.58 -1.21 -7.09
CA TRP A 382 15.11 -0.17 -6.18
C TRP A 382 16.04 -0.01 -4.97
N LYS A 383 16.43 1.23 -4.63
CA LYS A 383 17.29 1.57 -3.49
C LYS A 383 16.67 2.71 -2.68
N SER A 384 15.64 2.42 -1.89
CA SER A 384 15.09 3.42 -0.96
C SER A 384 16.03 3.58 0.22
N VAL A 385 16.45 4.80 0.54
CA VAL A 385 17.27 5.11 1.71
C VAL A 385 16.34 5.69 2.78
N PRO A 386 16.24 5.06 3.96
CA PRO A 386 15.45 5.63 5.05
C PRO A 386 16.11 6.93 5.54
N GLU A 387 15.34 8.00 5.63
CA GLU A 387 15.78 9.33 6.07
C GLU A 387 15.57 9.52 7.57
N ASP A 388 14.36 9.21 8.05
CA ASP A 388 14.00 9.42 9.46
C ASP A 388 12.89 8.44 9.91
N VAL A 389 12.82 8.24 11.23
CA VAL A 389 11.74 7.49 11.89
C VAL A 389 10.75 8.48 12.49
N LEU A 390 9.52 8.45 11.98
CA LEU A 390 8.46 9.34 12.41
C LEU A 390 7.69 8.79 13.62
N GLU A 391 7.35 7.51 13.60
CA GLU A 391 6.51 6.87 14.62
C GLU A 391 6.80 5.36 14.76
N TYR A 392 6.30 4.78 15.84
CA TYR A 392 6.32 3.34 16.10
C TYR A 392 4.92 2.86 16.49
N ARG A 393 4.57 1.62 16.12
CA ARG A 393 3.32 0.99 16.56
C ARG A 393 3.47 -0.52 16.70
N GLN A 394 2.58 -1.13 17.48
CA GLN A 394 2.36 -2.57 17.43
C GLN A 394 1.18 -2.87 16.52
N ASN A 395 1.36 -3.81 15.60
CA ASN A 395 0.24 -4.33 14.81
C ASN A 395 -0.64 -5.27 15.65
N LYS A 396 -1.77 -5.72 15.09
CA LYS A 396 -2.73 -6.62 15.78
C LYS A 396 -2.11 -7.94 16.28
N THR A 397 -0.95 -8.32 15.74
CA THR A 397 -0.18 -9.51 16.12
C THR A 397 0.96 -9.20 17.11
N LYS A 398 0.96 -8.01 17.73
CA LYS A 398 2.00 -7.52 18.67
C LYS A 398 3.41 -7.45 18.07
N GLN A 399 3.54 -7.39 16.74
CA GLN A 399 4.82 -7.15 16.08
C GLN A 399 5.03 -5.65 15.91
N TRP A 400 6.28 -5.20 16.09
CA TRP A 400 6.64 -3.80 15.95
C TRP A 400 6.75 -3.37 14.49
N GLU A 401 6.08 -2.27 14.18
CA GLU A 401 6.21 -1.54 12.93
C GLU A 401 6.75 -0.13 13.20
N VAL A 402 7.53 0.38 12.26
CA VAL A 402 8.18 1.69 12.30
C VAL A 402 7.75 2.50 11.08
N LEU A 403 7.33 3.74 11.27
CA LEU A 403 6.93 4.65 10.19
C LEU A 403 8.17 5.36 9.66
N ILE A 404 8.57 5.02 8.44
CA ILE A 404 9.80 5.49 7.82
C ILE A 404 9.50 6.63 6.84
N LYS A 405 10.16 7.77 7.05
CA LYS A 405 10.32 8.81 6.02
C LYS A 405 11.47 8.40 5.10
N TRP A 406 11.25 8.50 3.80
CA TRP A 406 12.24 8.12 2.79
C TRP A 406 12.90 9.36 2.18
N GLU A 407 14.22 9.31 2.00
CA GLU A 407 15.04 10.45 1.57
C GLU A 407 14.59 10.96 0.22
N GLY A 408 14.08 12.19 0.10
CA GLY A 408 13.61 12.77 -1.17
C GLY A 408 12.10 12.62 -1.44
N LEU A 409 11.37 11.93 -0.55
CA LEU A 409 9.91 11.89 -0.56
C LEU A 409 9.31 12.84 0.50
N PRO A 410 8.14 13.45 0.22
CA PRO A 410 7.42 14.21 1.24
C PRO A 410 6.94 13.28 2.37
N GLN A 411 6.74 13.85 3.58
CA GLN A 411 6.37 13.08 4.78
C GLN A 411 5.07 12.27 4.62
N LEU A 412 4.15 12.71 3.76
CA LEU A 412 2.93 12.00 3.38
C LEU A 412 3.19 10.61 2.79
N GLU A 413 4.35 10.42 2.14
CA GLU A 413 4.76 9.16 1.53
C GLU A 413 5.46 8.22 2.52
N ALA A 414 5.47 8.55 3.81
CA ALA A 414 6.03 7.69 4.83
C ALA A 414 5.23 6.38 4.93
N THR A 415 5.96 5.26 5.10
CA THR A 415 5.34 3.92 5.13
C THR A 415 5.66 3.19 6.43
N TRP A 416 4.67 2.48 6.95
CA TRP A 416 4.85 1.56 8.07
C TRP A 416 5.63 0.33 7.62
N GLU A 417 6.81 0.10 8.18
CA GLU A 417 7.70 -1.02 7.89
C GLU A 417 7.88 -1.95 9.08
N SER A 418 8.18 -3.21 8.81
CA SER A 418 8.55 -4.14 9.89
C SER A 418 9.86 -3.67 10.51
N TYR A 419 9.89 -3.55 11.84
CA TYR A 419 11.09 -3.16 12.56
C TYR A 419 12.25 -4.13 12.26
N GLU A 420 12.00 -5.43 12.36
CA GLU A 420 13.01 -6.49 12.14
C GLU A 420 13.54 -6.47 10.71
N GLU A 421 12.69 -6.23 9.71
CA GLU A 421 13.12 -6.14 8.32
C GLU A 421 13.95 -4.88 8.07
N MET A 422 13.57 -3.75 8.66
CA MET A 422 14.33 -2.51 8.56
C MET A 422 15.72 -2.66 9.19
N GLN A 423 15.82 -3.29 10.36
CA GLN A 423 17.10 -3.55 11.02
C GLN A 423 18.00 -4.47 10.16
N ARG A 424 17.41 -5.48 9.50
CA ARG A 424 18.15 -6.39 8.61
C ARG A 424 18.61 -5.72 7.32
N LEU A 425 17.74 -4.92 6.69
CA LEU A 425 18.00 -4.31 5.38
C LEU A 425 18.86 -3.06 5.47
N TYR A 426 18.75 -2.33 6.58
CA TYR A 426 19.46 -1.07 6.83
C TYR A 426 20.15 -1.12 8.20
N PRO A 427 21.16 -1.98 8.40
CA PRO A 427 21.80 -2.16 9.70
C PRO A 427 22.53 -0.90 10.20
N ALA A 428 22.89 0.01 9.30
CA ALA A 428 23.48 1.31 9.64
C ALA A 428 22.42 2.41 9.91
N PHE A 429 21.14 2.17 9.54
CA PHE A 429 20.06 3.12 9.81
C PHE A 429 19.55 2.94 11.23
N HIS A 430 19.45 4.06 11.94
CA HIS A 430 19.27 4.03 13.38
C HIS A 430 17.81 3.91 13.77
N LEU A 431 17.42 2.74 14.30
CA LEU A 431 16.05 2.46 14.74
C LEU A 431 15.85 2.51 16.26
N GLU A 432 16.94 2.66 17.02
CA GLU A 432 16.94 2.50 18.49
C GLU A 432 17.17 3.84 19.19
N ASP A 433 16.53 4.10 20.32
CA ASP A 433 16.88 5.22 21.20
C ASP A 433 17.97 4.80 22.21
N LYS A 434 18.64 5.76 22.87
CA LYS A 434 19.63 5.49 23.93
C LYS A 434 19.14 6.04 25.24
N ILE A 435 19.16 5.22 26.29
CA ILE A 435 18.75 5.62 27.62
C ILE A 435 19.93 5.48 28.56
N ILE A 436 20.18 6.55 29.31
CA ILE A 436 21.30 6.67 30.25
C ILE A 436 20.72 7.06 31.61
N PRO A 437 20.35 6.08 32.45
CA PRO A 437 20.10 6.33 33.86
C PRO A 437 21.36 6.77 34.58
N ILE A 438 21.20 7.80 35.40
CA ILE A 438 22.13 8.08 36.49
C ILE A 438 21.78 7.11 37.63
N LEU A 439 22.75 6.25 37.99
CA LEU A 439 22.54 5.09 38.86
C LEU A 439 21.97 5.45 40.24
N ARG A 440 21.42 4.42 40.91
CA ARG A 440 20.41 4.53 41.97
C ARG A 440 19.10 5.08 41.40
N ALA A 441 18.86 6.37 41.50
CA ALA A 441 17.52 6.93 41.35
C ALA A 441 17.01 6.88 39.89
N GLY A 442 17.89 7.06 38.90
CA GLY A 442 17.53 7.01 37.47
C GLY A 442 17.12 5.63 36.98
N LEU A 443 17.48 4.56 37.70
CA LEU A 443 17.14 3.19 37.29
C LEU A 443 15.62 2.93 37.32
N ALA A 444 14.93 3.55 38.29
CA ALA A 444 13.47 3.47 38.40
C ALA A 444 12.75 4.09 37.18
N LEU A 445 13.31 5.16 36.58
CA LEU A 445 12.78 5.73 35.34
C LEU A 445 13.12 4.89 34.11
N ALA A 446 14.30 4.28 34.09
CA ALA A 446 14.75 3.47 32.96
C ALA A 446 13.97 2.15 32.83
N GLU A 447 13.56 1.53 33.95
CA GLU A 447 12.85 0.25 33.98
C GLU A 447 11.56 0.28 33.13
N TYR A 448 10.81 1.38 33.20
CA TYR A 448 9.56 1.55 32.44
C TYR A 448 9.77 2.09 31.02
N ALA A 449 10.98 2.54 30.68
CA ALA A 449 11.21 3.17 29.39
C ALA A 449 11.01 2.19 28.22
N SER A 450 11.31 0.90 28.42
CA SER A 450 11.07 -0.16 27.43
C SER A 450 9.59 -0.39 27.09
N SER A 451 8.67 0.07 27.95
CA SER A 451 7.22 -0.01 27.71
C SER A 451 6.71 1.09 26.77
N VAL A 452 7.45 2.20 26.66
CA VAL A 452 7.08 3.38 25.86
C VAL A 452 7.97 3.49 24.61
N LEU A 453 9.24 3.12 24.74
CA LEU A 453 10.24 3.20 23.69
C LEU A 453 10.59 1.76 23.21
N PRO A 454 10.25 1.40 21.96
CA PRO A 454 10.22 0.01 21.50
C PRO A 454 11.58 -0.64 21.34
N ALA A 455 12.63 0.15 21.15
CA ALA A 455 13.98 -0.33 20.99
C ALA A 455 14.97 0.65 21.63
N THR A 456 15.41 0.32 22.84
CA THR A 456 16.27 1.19 23.64
C THR A 456 17.54 0.45 24.00
N LYS A 457 18.68 1.06 23.72
CA LYS A 457 19.96 0.60 24.26
C LYS A 457 20.23 1.31 25.59
N LEU A 458 20.29 0.53 26.66
CA LEU A 458 20.53 1.03 28.01
C LEU A 458 22.02 1.09 28.31
N TYR A 459 22.51 2.25 28.73
CA TYR A 459 23.84 2.44 29.31
C TYR A 459 23.72 2.81 30.78
N HIS A 460 24.83 2.96 31.49
CA HIS A 460 24.79 3.28 32.92
C HIS A 460 25.88 4.28 33.29
N LEU A 461 25.50 5.34 34.01
CA LEU A 461 26.40 6.30 34.62
C LEU A 461 26.22 6.29 36.13
N GLY A 462 27.28 6.01 36.88
CA GLY A 462 27.31 6.16 38.33
C GLY A 462 27.96 7.47 38.71
N ILE A 463 27.16 8.40 39.22
CA ILE A 463 27.63 9.70 39.71
C ILE A 463 27.09 9.87 41.13
N SER A 464 27.98 10.05 42.10
CA SER A 464 27.63 10.35 43.49
C SER A 464 27.91 11.83 43.76
N ARG A 465 27.11 12.43 44.64
CA ARG A 465 27.35 13.80 45.10
C ARG A 465 27.97 13.74 46.48
N ASP A 466 29.06 14.47 46.69
CA ASP A 466 29.61 14.69 48.03
C ASP A 466 28.63 15.54 48.86
N GLU A 467 28.27 15.09 50.06
CA GLU A 467 27.19 15.71 50.85
C GLU A 467 27.57 17.07 51.46
N GLU A 468 28.87 17.33 51.65
CA GLU A 468 29.37 18.58 52.24
C GLU A 468 29.65 19.64 51.17
N THR A 469 30.34 19.24 50.10
CA THR A 469 30.78 20.15 49.02
C THR A 469 29.77 20.26 47.87
N LEU A 470 28.79 19.35 47.82
CA LEU A 470 27.80 19.22 46.76
C LEU A 470 28.40 18.96 45.36
N GLN A 471 29.67 18.58 45.29
CA GLN A 471 30.36 18.30 44.03
C GLN A 471 30.08 16.87 43.53
N PRO A 472 29.85 16.69 42.22
CA PRO A 472 29.65 15.37 41.64
C PRO A 472 30.98 14.63 41.44
N THR A 473 31.01 13.34 41.76
CA THR A 473 32.11 12.41 41.47
C THR A 473 31.58 11.24 40.65
N VAL A 474 32.23 10.96 39.52
CA VAL A 474 31.87 9.82 38.66
C VAL A 474 32.56 8.57 39.19
N TYR A 475 31.79 7.60 39.69
CA TYR A 475 32.31 6.33 40.18
C TYR A 475 32.06 5.17 39.20
N LEU A 476 31.19 5.35 38.20
CA LEU A 476 31.01 4.38 37.12
C LEU A 476 30.71 5.09 35.79
N ASN A 477 31.41 4.70 34.73
CA ASN A 477 31.11 5.14 33.38
C ASN A 477 31.04 3.94 32.43
N LYS A 478 29.82 3.52 32.07
CA LYS A 478 29.57 2.49 31.06
C LYS A 478 29.02 3.08 29.76
N LEU A 479 29.38 4.32 29.44
CA LEU A 479 29.10 4.89 28.13
C LEU A 479 30.06 4.28 27.09
N PRO A 480 29.63 4.12 25.82
CA PRO A 480 30.54 3.75 24.75
C PRO A 480 31.58 4.86 24.52
N GLU A 481 32.71 4.52 23.90
CA GLU A 481 33.71 5.51 23.47
C GLU A 481 33.11 6.46 22.44
N ASN A 482 32.37 5.91 21.48
CA ASN A 482 31.68 6.65 20.43
C ASN A 482 30.20 6.31 20.41
N PHE A 483 29.37 7.33 20.26
CA PHE A 483 27.96 7.17 19.96
C PHE A 483 27.75 7.19 18.44
N PRO A 484 26.76 6.46 17.90
CA PRO A 484 26.38 6.58 16.49
C PRO A 484 25.94 8.01 16.14
N ASP A 485 26.29 8.47 14.94
CA ASP A 485 25.92 9.80 14.45
C ASP A 485 24.39 9.98 14.42
N GLY A 486 23.94 11.17 14.83
CA GLY A 486 22.51 11.52 14.83
C GLY A 486 21.65 10.78 15.86
N CYS A 487 22.23 9.96 16.75
CA CYS A 487 21.43 9.24 17.74
C CYS A 487 20.73 10.18 18.73
N ARG A 488 19.53 9.77 19.17
CA ARG A 488 18.78 10.43 20.24
C ARG A 488 19.15 9.82 21.59
N ILE A 489 19.45 10.69 22.56
CA ILE A 489 19.90 10.29 23.89
C ILE A 489 18.94 10.83 24.95
N PHE A 490 18.39 9.94 25.75
CA PHE A 490 17.61 10.23 26.94
C PHE A 490 18.48 10.05 28.17
N VAL A 491 18.75 11.13 28.89
CA VAL A 491 19.39 11.07 30.20
C VAL A 491 18.30 11.13 31.25
N VAL A 492 18.21 10.11 32.09
CA VAL A 492 17.10 9.97 33.05
C VAL A 492 17.61 10.04 34.48
N ASP A 493 17.04 10.98 35.23
CA ASP A 493 17.30 11.21 36.64
C ASP A 493 16.02 11.77 37.27
N PRO A 494 15.41 11.10 38.25
CA PRO A 494 14.14 11.55 38.82
C PRO A 494 14.22 12.92 39.49
N MET A 495 15.40 13.38 39.94
CA MET A 495 15.52 14.61 40.71
C MET A 495 16.62 15.54 40.20
N LEU A 496 16.21 16.69 39.66
CA LEU A 496 17.14 17.75 39.25
C LEU A 496 17.21 18.84 40.34
N ALA A 497 17.99 18.60 41.40
CA ALA A 497 18.07 19.48 42.56
C ALA A 497 19.02 20.68 42.36
N THR A 498 20.32 20.49 42.63
CA THR A 498 21.35 21.52 42.43
C THR A 498 21.91 21.53 40.99
N GLY A 499 21.56 20.52 40.19
CA GLY A 499 22.03 20.35 38.82
C GLY A 499 23.45 19.80 38.68
N GLY A 500 24.20 19.57 39.77
CA GLY A 500 25.60 19.11 39.70
C GLY A 500 25.75 17.77 38.96
N THR A 501 24.99 16.76 39.38
CA THR A 501 25.04 15.40 38.83
C THR A 501 24.68 15.35 37.35
N ILE A 502 23.58 15.98 36.96
CA ILE A 502 23.13 16.03 35.56
C ILE A 502 24.10 16.82 34.68
N VAL A 503 24.69 17.91 35.18
CA VAL A 503 25.72 18.66 34.44
C VAL A 503 26.93 17.78 34.15
N ALA A 504 27.43 17.03 35.14
CA ALA A 504 28.54 16.11 34.94
C ALA A 504 28.21 15.00 33.93
N ALA A 505 27.00 14.46 33.96
CA ALA A 505 26.54 13.48 32.97
C ALA A 505 26.51 14.06 31.55
N LEU A 506 26.03 15.30 31.39
CA LEU A 506 25.98 15.98 30.10
C LEU A 506 27.37 16.32 29.57
N ASP A 507 28.30 16.79 30.42
CA ASP A 507 29.68 17.06 30.01
C ASP A 507 30.35 15.81 29.42
N LEU A 508 30.18 14.63 30.04
CA LEU A 508 30.68 13.36 29.51
C LEU A 508 30.11 13.00 28.13
N LEU A 509 28.86 13.41 27.83
CA LEU A 509 28.26 13.22 26.51
C LEU A 509 28.80 14.24 25.50
N LYS A 510 29.08 15.46 25.93
CA LYS A 510 29.69 16.51 25.09
C LYS A 510 31.12 16.16 24.70
N GLU A 511 31.90 15.59 25.61
CA GLU A 511 33.25 15.06 25.33
C GLU A 511 33.23 13.98 24.24
N ARG A 512 32.10 13.29 24.06
CA ARG A 512 31.88 12.27 23.02
C ARG A 512 31.20 12.81 21.76
N GLY A 513 31.19 14.14 21.59
CA GLY A 513 30.71 14.79 20.37
C GLY A 513 29.18 14.93 20.24
N ILE A 514 28.40 14.65 21.29
CA ILE A 514 26.95 14.75 21.23
C ILE A 514 26.48 16.21 21.31
N GLY A 515 25.63 16.65 20.38
CA GLY A 515 25.03 17.99 20.39
C GLY A 515 23.87 18.15 21.39
N ASN A 516 23.63 19.37 21.91
CA ASN A 516 22.57 19.64 22.90
C ASN A 516 21.18 19.23 22.39
N LYS A 517 20.92 19.39 21.08
CA LYS A 517 19.61 19.07 20.47
C LYS A 517 19.31 17.56 20.47
N GLN A 518 20.35 16.72 20.48
CA GLN A 518 20.25 15.26 20.50
C GLN A 518 19.94 14.71 21.89
N ILE A 519 20.15 15.52 22.93
CA ILE A 519 19.96 15.11 24.32
C ILE A 519 18.59 15.60 24.82
N LYS A 520 17.82 14.69 25.42
CA LYS A 520 16.60 14.98 26.17
C LYS A 520 16.80 14.54 27.62
N VAL A 521 16.59 15.45 28.56
CA VAL A 521 16.66 15.13 30.00
C VAL A 521 15.25 14.83 30.49
N ILE A 522 15.06 13.69 31.17
CA ILE A 522 13.77 13.29 31.75
C ILE A 522 13.91 13.20 33.27
N SER A 523 12.99 13.85 33.98
CA SER A 523 12.94 13.87 35.44
C SER A 523 11.51 13.86 35.98
N ALA A 524 11.34 13.49 37.24
CA ALA A 524 10.04 13.58 37.92
C ALA A 524 9.87 14.97 38.53
N VAL A 525 10.91 15.48 39.22
CA VAL A 525 10.92 16.76 39.92
C VAL A 525 12.20 17.52 39.61
N ALA A 526 12.07 18.82 39.32
CA ALA A 526 13.20 19.72 39.18
C ALA A 526 13.06 20.95 40.10
N ALA A 527 14.17 21.61 40.40
CA ALA A 527 14.19 22.89 41.11
C ALA A 527 14.87 23.98 40.27
N PRO A 528 14.53 25.28 40.47
CA PRO A 528 15.10 26.40 39.73
C PRO A 528 16.64 26.41 39.65
N PRO A 529 17.41 26.08 40.70
CA PRO A 529 18.87 26.09 40.64
C PRO A 529 19.43 25.15 39.56
N ALA A 530 18.90 23.93 39.43
CA ALA A 530 19.32 23.01 38.37
C ALA A 530 18.94 23.53 36.99
N LEU A 531 17.71 24.04 36.83
CA LEU A 531 17.20 24.51 35.54
C LEU A 531 17.96 25.73 35.03
N GLN A 532 18.29 26.69 35.90
CA GLN A 532 19.13 27.85 35.57
C GLN A 532 20.51 27.41 35.11
N LYS A 533 21.18 26.55 35.90
CA LYS A 533 22.51 26.04 35.56
C LYS A 533 22.55 25.29 34.23
N LEU A 534 21.51 24.49 33.95
CA LEU A 534 21.38 23.77 32.69
C LEU A 534 21.08 24.71 31.51
N SER A 535 20.23 25.72 31.70
CA SER A 535 19.88 26.71 30.68
C SER A 535 21.09 27.56 30.28
N GLU A 536 21.91 27.96 31.25
CA GLU A 536 23.12 28.76 31.02
C GLU A 536 24.21 27.94 30.31
N LYS A 537 24.45 26.70 30.77
CA LYS A 537 25.56 25.88 30.26
C LYS A 537 25.22 25.14 28.96
N PHE A 538 23.97 24.74 28.76
CA PHE A 538 23.54 23.92 27.61
C PHE A 538 22.37 24.57 26.85
N PRO A 539 22.62 25.66 26.09
CA PRO A 539 21.57 26.35 25.36
C PRO A 539 20.86 25.42 24.37
N GLY A 540 19.53 25.49 24.34
CA GLY A 540 18.68 24.66 23.47
C GLY A 540 18.48 23.21 23.92
N LEU A 541 18.97 22.83 25.11
CA LEU A 541 18.66 21.56 25.74
C LEU A 541 17.18 21.50 26.13
N HIS A 542 16.52 20.37 25.85
CA HIS A 542 15.14 20.16 26.26
C HIS A 542 15.09 19.28 27.51
N ILE A 543 14.43 19.80 28.55
CA ILE A 543 14.22 19.12 29.83
C ILE A 543 12.72 18.87 29.98
N TYR A 544 12.35 17.63 30.24
CA TYR A 544 10.98 17.23 30.56
C TYR A 544 10.95 16.85 32.03
N THR A 545 10.15 17.56 32.81
CA THR A 545 9.97 17.32 34.24
C THR A 545 8.48 17.31 34.58
N GLY A 546 8.07 16.42 35.48
CA GLY A 546 6.67 16.31 35.89
C GLY A 546 6.20 17.52 36.71
N ILE A 547 7.09 18.06 37.55
CA ILE A 547 6.81 19.24 38.39
C ILE A 547 8.10 20.03 38.65
N ILE A 548 7.95 21.34 38.84
CA ILE A 548 9.01 22.22 39.31
C ILE A 548 8.66 22.68 40.72
N ASP A 549 9.48 22.29 41.69
CA ASP A 549 9.36 22.71 43.07
C ASP A 549 10.17 23.99 43.33
N PRO A 550 9.77 24.83 44.30
CA PRO A 550 10.23 26.21 44.38
C PRO A 550 11.71 26.36 44.72
N THR A 551 12.31 25.44 45.48
CA THR A 551 13.66 25.64 46.00
C THR A 551 14.36 24.33 46.38
N VAL A 552 15.64 24.47 46.74
CA VAL A 552 16.44 23.46 47.43
C VAL A 552 16.82 23.96 48.83
N ASN A 553 17.03 23.06 49.78
CA ASN A 553 17.55 23.41 51.11
C ASN A 553 19.08 23.47 51.16
N GLU A 554 19.62 23.78 52.33
CA GLU A 554 21.07 23.87 52.60
C GLU A 554 21.82 22.56 52.32
N LYS A 555 21.14 21.42 52.42
CA LYS A 555 21.67 20.08 52.10
C LYS A 555 21.47 19.71 50.61
N GLY A 556 20.96 20.64 49.80
CA GLY A 556 20.73 20.45 48.37
C GLY A 556 19.61 19.46 48.03
N PHE A 557 18.62 19.26 48.92
CA PHE A 557 17.38 18.54 48.63
C PHE A 557 16.29 19.50 48.15
N ILE A 558 15.47 19.05 47.20
CA ILE A 558 14.31 19.80 46.71
C ILE A 558 13.24 19.90 47.82
N ILE A 559 12.62 21.06 48.00
CA ILE A 559 11.51 21.30 48.94
C ILE A 559 10.28 21.83 48.19
N PRO A 560 9.05 21.28 48.41
CA PRO A 560 8.75 20.16 49.31
C PRO A 560 9.33 18.81 48.85
N GLY A 561 9.59 18.65 47.55
CA GLY A 561 10.36 17.55 46.98
C GLY A 561 9.82 16.16 47.31
N LEU A 562 10.66 15.15 47.06
CA LEU A 562 10.34 13.75 47.32
C LEU A 562 11.28 13.11 48.35
N GLY A 563 12.18 13.88 48.98
CA GLY A 563 13.27 13.33 49.79
C GLY A 563 14.35 12.69 48.91
N ASP A 564 15.01 11.63 49.38
CA ASP A 564 15.93 10.86 48.56
C ASP A 564 15.17 9.86 47.67
N ALA A 565 15.12 10.11 46.36
CA ALA A 565 14.42 9.23 45.42
C ALA A 565 15.05 7.84 45.28
N GLY A 566 16.37 7.71 45.51
CA GLY A 566 17.03 6.41 45.52
C GLY A 566 16.57 5.56 46.70
N ASP A 567 16.55 6.13 47.91
CA ASP A 567 16.12 5.41 49.12
C ASP A 567 14.65 5.03 49.01
N ARG A 568 13.81 5.92 48.47
CA ARG A 568 12.38 5.61 48.26
C ARG A 568 12.13 4.56 47.18
N SER A 569 12.99 4.47 46.16
CA SER A 569 12.85 3.49 45.09
C SER A 569 13.36 2.10 45.47
N PHE A 570 14.36 2.02 46.36
CA PHE A 570 15.02 0.77 46.72
C PHE A 570 14.88 0.35 48.20
N GLY A 571 14.19 1.15 49.01
CA GLY A 571 13.89 0.84 50.42
C GLY A 571 15.12 0.82 51.33
N THR A 572 16.16 1.61 51.01
CA THR A 572 17.44 1.66 51.72
C THR A 572 17.52 2.76 52.77
#